data_AF-K1TIV9-F1
#
_entry.id   AF-K1TIV9-F1
#
_cell.length_a   1.000
_cell.length_b   1.000
_cell.length_c   1.000
_cell.angle_alpha   90.00
_cell.angle_beta   90.00
_cell.angle_gamma   90.00
#
_symmetry.space_group_name_H-M   'P 1'
#
loop_
_entity.id
_entity.type
_entity.pdbx_description
1 polymer ?
#
loop_
_entity_poly.entity_id
_entity_poly.type
_entity_poly.pdbx_seq_one_letter_code
_entity_poly.pdbx_strand_id
1 'polypeptide(L)'
;MKTFAALIRRYVLATAAIVLLVGGLLVGQIFYVGFKSNAVDATGYRVGALADALKQTETGLQWGREHTPAEWMQGYAWAMVLDDNGNVIWQQDLPQKLNHRYTASEVAVFSHWYLADYPVQCWAADYGL
;
A
#
# COMPACT_ATOMS: atom_id res chain seq x y z
N MET A 1 20.92 49.67 31.36
CA MET A 1 21.36 48.26 31.16
C MET A 1 20.33 47.21 31.62
N LYS A 2 19.59 47.41 32.74
CA LYS A 2 18.62 46.43 33.27
C LYS A 2 17.38 46.17 32.38
N THR A 3 16.93 47.17 31.62
CA THR A 3 15.75 47.08 30.72
C THR A 3 16.03 46.31 29.42
N PHE A 4 17.23 46.44 28.85
CA PHE A 4 17.64 45.72 27.64
C PHE A 4 17.77 44.21 27.87
N ALA A 5 18.34 43.80 29.00
CA ALA A 5 18.45 42.38 29.36
C ALA A 5 17.07 41.73 29.56
N ALA A 6 16.09 42.46 30.09
CA ALA A 6 14.71 41.98 30.26
C ALA A 6 13.99 41.78 28.92
N LEU A 7 14.21 42.68 27.95
CA LEU A 7 13.69 42.56 26.59
C LEU A 7 14.31 41.36 25.85
N ILE A 8 15.65 41.23 25.88
CA ILE A 8 16.35 40.10 25.25
C ILE A 8 15.89 38.77 25.84
N ARG A 9 15.73 38.67 27.17
CA ARG A 9 15.25 37.43 27.81
C ARG A 9 13.86 37.02 27.32
N ARG A 10 12.95 37.98 27.13
CA ARG A 10 11.59 37.71 26.62
C ARG A 10 11.61 37.22 25.17
N TYR A 11 12.43 37.81 24.32
CA TYR A 11 12.56 37.37 22.92
C TYR A 11 13.26 36.01 22.81
N VAL A 12 14.32 35.76 23.58
CA VAL A 12 15.00 34.46 23.61
C VAL A 12 14.07 33.34 24.10
N LEU A 13 13.27 33.61 25.15
CA LEU A 13 12.24 32.66 25.61
C LEU A 13 11.16 32.42 24.55
N ALA A 14 10.71 33.47 23.86
CA ALA A 14 9.73 33.34 22.78
C ALA A 14 10.29 32.52 21.60
N THR A 15 11.53 32.76 21.19
CA THR A 15 12.19 31.98 20.14
C THR A 15 12.39 30.53 20.57
N ALA A 16 12.83 30.27 21.80
CA ALA A 16 12.94 28.92 22.33
C ALA A 16 11.58 28.18 22.35
N ALA A 17 10.52 28.88 22.75
CA ALA A 17 9.16 28.32 22.74
C ALA A 17 8.68 27.99 21.31
N ILE A 18 8.97 28.86 20.33
CA ILE A 18 8.64 28.62 18.92
C ILE A 18 9.43 27.42 18.38
N VAL A 19 10.73 27.34 18.67
CA VAL A 19 11.57 26.21 18.23
C VAL A 19 11.08 24.89 18.82
N LEU A 20 10.68 24.87 20.09
CA LEU A 20 10.09 23.69 20.72
C LEU A 20 8.75 23.31 20.10
N LEU A 21 7.89 24.30 19.79
CA LEU A 21 6.61 24.05 19.12
C LEU A 21 6.81 23.45 17.73
N VAL A 22 7.70 24.05 16.92
CA VAL A 22 8.01 23.56 15.57
C VAL A 22 8.66 22.19 15.63
N GLY A 23 9.63 21.98 16.53
CA GLY A 23 10.27 20.69 16.74
C GLY A 23 9.27 19.61 17.16
N GLY A 24 8.38 19.92 18.09
CA GLY A 24 7.31 19.01 18.51
C GLY A 24 6.34 18.68 17.38
N LEU A 25 5.97 19.67 16.56
CA LEU A 25 5.11 19.47 15.39
C LEU A 25 5.78 18.55 14.35
N LEU A 26 7.07 18.76 14.07
CA LEU A 26 7.84 17.93 13.15
C LEU A 26 7.96 16.49 13.64
N VAL A 27 8.30 16.30 14.92
CA VAL A 27 8.34 14.95 15.53
C VAL A 27 6.96 14.30 15.50
N GLY A 28 5.90 15.05 15.81
CA GLY A 28 4.52 14.58 15.71
C GLY A 28 4.13 14.17 14.29
N GLN A 29 4.56 14.90 13.28
CA GLN A 29 4.34 14.52 11.87
C GLN A 29 5.13 13.27 11.48
N ILE A 30 6.39 13.14 11.91
CA ILE A 30 7.19 11.93 11.67
C ILE A 30 6.53 10.72 12.33
N PHE A 31 6.04 10.85 13.57
CA PHE A 31 5.31 9.79 14.26
C PHE A 31 3.98 9.46 13.58
N TYR A 32 3.23 10.47 13.15
CA TYR A 32 1.96 10.28 12.44
C TYR A 32 2.15 9.54 11.11
N VAL A 33 3.14 9.97 10.32
CA VAL A 33 3.48 9.31 9.06
C VAL A 33 4.01 7.91 9.34
N GLY A 34 4.93 7.73 10.29
CA GLY A 34 5.50 6.44 10.68
C GLY A 34 4.45 5.42 11.13
N PHE A 35 3.47 5.85 11.94
CA PHE A 35 2.38 4.99 12.37
C PHE A 35 1.44 4.64 11.21
N LYS A 36 1.20 5.57 10.29
CA LYS A 36 0.40 5.33 9.08
C LYS A 36 1.13 4.45 8.06
N SER A 37 2.46 4.56 7.94
CA SER A 37 3.26 3.74 7.02
C SER A 37 3.43 2.29 7.49
N ASN A 38 3.33 2.00 8.80
CA ASN A 38 3.17 0.62 9.27
C ASN A 38 1.89 -0.06 8.71
N ALA A 39 0.85 0.72 8.36
CA ALA A 39 -0.31 0.19 7.64
C ALA A 39 -0.06 0.02 6.13
N VAL A 40 0.99 0.65 5.58
CA VAL A 40 1.41 0.51 4.17
C VAL A 40 2.30 -0.72 3.99
N ASP A 41 3.15 -1.06 4.97
CA ASP A 41 3.87 -2.34 4.99
C ASP A 41 2.93 -3.54 5.21
N ALA A 42 1.78 -3.32 5.87
CA ALA A 42 0.74 -4.32 5.98
C ALA A 42 0.12 -4.70 4.62
N THR A 43 0.27 -3.89 3.57
CA THR A 43 -0.35 -4.15 2.27
C THR A 43 0.30 -5.34 1.56
N GLY A 44 1.64 -5.44 1.59
CA GLY A 44 2.36 -6.62 1.07
C GLY A 44 2.00 -7.90 1.84
N TYR A 45 1.89 -7.81 3.17
CA TYR A 45 1.41 -8.94 4.00
C TYR A 45 -0.04 -9.31 3.68
N ARG A 46 -0.90 -8.33 3.35
CA ARG A 46 -2.30 -8.56 2.97
C ARG A 46 -2.43 -9.20 1.58
N VAL A 47 -1.59 -8.85 0.61
CA VAL A 47 -1.64 -9.49 -0.72
C VAL A 47 -1.13 -10.93 -0.64
N GLY A 48 -0.08 -11.20 0.14
CA GLY A 48 0.34 -12.58 0.43
C GLY A 48 -0.78 -13.39 1.10
N ALA A 49 -1.43 -12.82 2.12
CA ALA A 49 -2.58 -13.48 2.77
C ALA A 49 -3.78 -13.68 1.84
N LEU A 50 -4.01 -12.78 0.88
CA LEU A 50 -5.01 -12.95 -0.17
C LEU A 50 -4.61 -14.09 -1.12
N ALA A 51 -3.36 -14.14 -1.56
CA ALA A 51 -2.85 -15.21 -2.39
C ALA A 51 -2.94 -16.58 -1.68
N ASP A 52 -2.68 -16.63 -0.37
CA ASP A 52 -2.83 -17.84 0.45
C ASP A 52 -4.30 -18.23 0.65
N ALA A 53 -5.20 -17.24 0.74
CA ALA A 53 -6.64 -17.46 0.83
C ALA A 53 -7.25 -17.95 -0.51
N LEU A 54 -6.60 -17.67 -1.63
CA LEU A 54 -6.99 -18.15 -2.95
C LEU A 54 -6.56 -19.61 -3.10
N LYS A 55 -7.52 -20.53 -3.07
CA LYS A 55 -7.27 -21.97 -3.16
C LYS A 55 -7.50 -22.47 -4.57
N GLN A 56 -6.59 -23.32 -5.05
CA GLN A 56 -6.76 -24.04 -6.30
C GLN A 56 -7.82 -25.14 -6.10
N THR A 57 -8.94 -25.04 -6.82
CA THR A 57 -10.02 -26.03 -6.81
C THR A 57 -10.08 -26.75 -8.15
N GLU A 58 -10.85 -27.85 -8.23
CA GLU A 58 -11.03 -28.64 -9.46
C GLU A 58 -11.62 -27.84 -10.63
N THR A 59 -12.21 -26.67 -10.37
CA THR A 59 -12.81 -25.79 -11.39
C THR A 59 -12.02 -24.51 -11.65
N GLY A 60 -10.83 -24.38 -11.04
CA GLY A 60 -9.99 -23.18 -11.11
C GLY A 60 -9.71 -22.57 -9.74
N LEU A 61 -9.14 -21.36 -9.71
CA LEU A 61 -8.85 -20.63 -8.48
C LEU A 61 -10.13 -20.04 -7.89
N GLN A 62 -10.34 -20.19 -6.58
CA GLN A 62 -11.47 -19.60 -5.87
C GLN A 62 -11.06 -19.13 -4.48
N TRP A 63 -11.75 -18.10 -3.97
CA TRP A 63 -11.58 -17.65 -2.60
C TRP A 63 -11.94 -18.75 -1.60
N GLY A 64 -11.17 -18.85 -0.51
CA GLY A 64 -11.52 -19.67 0.63
C GLY A 64 -12.90 -19.29 1.18
N ARG A 65 -13.69 -20.30 1.56
CA ARG A 65 -15.06 -20.15 2.08
C ARG A 65 -15.16 -19.47 3.46
N GLU A 66 -14.03 -19.06 4.03
CA GLU A 66 -13.94 -18.48 5.37
C GLU A 66 -14.48 -17.05 5.42
N HIS A 67 -14.35 -16.30 4.33
CA HIS A 67 -14.91 -14.95 4.18
C HIS A 67 -15.57 -14.77 2.81
N THR A 68 -16.45 -13.78 2.69
CA THR A 68 -17.02 -13.41 1.40
C THR A 68 -15.98 -12.74 0.50
N PRO A 69 -16.10 -12.84 -0.84
CA PRO A 69 -15.18 -12.17 -1.76
C PRO A 69 -15.07 -10.65 -1.51
N ALA A 70 -16.17 -10.01 -1.10
CA ALA A 70 -16.18 -8.59 -0.77
C ALA A 70 -15.38 -8.25 0.49
N GLU A 71 -15.35 -9.14 1.48
CA GLU A 71 -14.53 -8.99 2.69
C GLU A 71 -13.06 -9.21 2.40
N TRP A 72 -12.71 -10.21 1.57
CA TRP A 72 -11.34 -10.40 1.09
C TRP A 72 -10.83 -9.16 0.34
N MET A 73 -11.66 -8.60 -0.54
CA MET A 73 -11.30 -7.40 -1.30
C MET A 73 -11.45 -6.08 -0.52
N GLN A 74 -11.65 -6.09 0.80
CA GLN A 74 -11.83 -4.84 1.54
C GLN A 74 -10.56 -3.97 1.48
N GLY A 75 -10.61 -2.92 0.65
CA GLY A 75 -9.47 -2.02 0.36
C GLY A 75 -8.86 -2.19 -1.03
N TYR A 76 -9.30 -3.18 -1.81
CA TYR A 76 -8.89 -3.41 -3.20
C TYR A 76 -10.08 -3.24 -4.14
N ALA A 77 -9.84 -2.65 -5.31
CA ALA A 77 -10.88 -2.42 -6.30
C ALA A 77 -11.08 -3.61 -7.25
N TRP A 78 -10.04 -4.43 -7.44
CA TRP A 78 -10.02 -5.58 -8.35
C TRP A 78 -8.85 -6.50 -7.97
N ALA A 79 -8.87 -7.73 -8.48
CA ALA A 79 -7.76 -8.67 -8.40
C ALA A 79 -7.70 -9.54 -9.67
N MET A 80 -6.51 -10.02 -10.03
CA MET A 80 -6.32 -10.98 -11.12
C MET A 80 -5.13 -11.89 -10.81
N VAL A 81 -5.11 -13.07 -11.44
CA VAL A 81 -3.98 -14.00 -11.42
C VAL A 81 -3.58 -14.28 -12.86
N LEU A 82 -2.28 -14.20 -13.11
CA LEU A 82 -1.65 -14.47 -14.40
C LEU A 82 -0.93 -15.81 -14.38
N ASP A 83 -1.04 -16.57 -15.48
CA ASP A 83 -0.16 -17.72 -15.72
C ASP A 83 1.24 -17.28 -16.17
N ASP A 84 2.17 -18.24 -16.28
CA ASP A 84 3.54 -18.00 -16.77
C ASP A 84 3.60 -17.43 -18.20
N ASN A 85 2.52 -17.57 -18.98
CA ASN A 85 2.40 -17.04 -20.33
C ASN A 85 1.79 -15.63 -20.35
N GLY A 86 1.44 -15.07 -19.19
CA GLY A 86 0.80 -13.78 -19.01
C GLY A 86 -0.70 -13.75 -19.31
N ASN A 87 -1.37 -14.90 -19.37
CA ASN A 87 -2.82 -14.99 -19.52
C ASN A 87 -3.51 -14.85 -18.16
N VAL A 88 -4.61 -14.12 -18.13
CA VAL A 88 -5.47 -14.02 -16.95
C VAL A 88 -6.21 -15.35 -16.76
N ILE A 89 -5.82 -16.12 -15.74
CA ILE A 89 -6.46 -17.40 -15.38
C ILE A 89 -7.55 -17.24 -14.32
N TRP A 90 -7.52 -16.12 -13.61
CA TRP A 90 -8.53 -15.77 -12.62
C TRP A 90 -8.65 -14.25 -12.50
N GLN A 91 -9.85 -13.75 -12.27
CA GLN A 91 -10.11 -12.32 -12.12
C GLN A 91 -11.31 -12.05 -11.21
N GLN A 92 -11.27 -10.92 -10.52
CA GLN A 92 -12.34 -10.42 -9.68
C GLN A 92 -12.50 -8.92 -9.91
N ASP A 93 -13.69 -8.51 -10.36
CA ASP A 93 -14.05 -7.11 -10.67
C ASP A 93 -13.03 -6.38 -11.58
N LEU A 94 -12.27 -7.15 -12.39
CA LEU A 94 -11.22 -6.62 -13.26
C LEU A 94 -11.83 -5.75 -14.38
N PRO A 95 -11.39 -4.49 -14.53
CA PRO A 95 -11.82 -3.64 -15.63
C PRO A 95 -11.52 -4.29 -16.99
N GLN A 96 -12.47 -4.25 -17.93
CA GLN A 96 -12.28 -4.87 -19.27
C GLN A 96 -11.02 -4.42 -20.00
N LYS A 97 -10.58 -3.16 -19.81
CA LYS A 97 -9.34 -2.65 -20.40
C LYS A 97 -8.08 -3.37 -19.93
N LEU A 98 -8.11 -3.97 -18.74
CA LEU A 98 -7.01 -4.75 -18.15
C LEU A 98 -7.17 -6.26 -18.43
N ASN A 99 -8.29 -6.70 -18.98
CA ASN A 99 -8.50 -8.11 -19.31
C ASN A 99 -7.92 -8.45 -20.69
N HIS A 100 -6.59 -8.46 -20.76
CA HIS A 100 -5.84 -8.87 -21.93
C HIS A 100 -4.62 -9.68 -21.51
N ARG A 101 -3.97 -10.33 -22.47
CA ARG A 101 -2.73 -11.05 -22.22
C ARG A 101 -1.57 -10.08 -22.05
N TYR A 102 -0.83 -10.24 -20.97
CA TYR A 102 0.36 -9.45 -20.66
C TYR A 102 1.62 -10.11 -21.19
N THR A 103 2.53 -9.31 -21.71
CA THR A 103 3.89 -9.76 -22.03
C THR A 103 4.76 -9.75 -20.78
N ALA A 104 5.83 -10.56 -20.75
CA ALA A 104 6.77 -10.57 -19.63
C ALA A 104 7.38 -9.17 -19.34
N SER A 105 7.53 -8.33 -20.38
CA SER A 105 7.97 -6.94 -20.23
C SER A 105 6.94 -6.08 -19.51
N GLU A 106 5.66 -6.23 -19.81
CA GLU A 106 4.59 -5.51 -19.11
C GLU A 106 4.51 -5.97 -17.65
N VAL A 107 4.62 -7.28 -17.41
CA VAL A 107 4.70 -7.87 -16.05
C VAL A 107 5.85 -7.26 -15.25
N ALA A 108 7.03 -7.15 -15.85
CA ALA A 108 8.16 -6.50 -15.20
C ALA A 108 7.89 -5.03 -14.86
N VAL A 109 7.22 -4.28 -15.75
CA VAL A 109 6.89 -2.87 -15.53
C VAL A 109 5.93 -2.70 -14.36
N PHE A 110 4.85 -3.47 -14.29
CA PHE A 110 3.85 -3.29 -13.24
C PHE A 110 4.20 -3.98 -11.91
N SER A 111 5.14 -4.93 -11.90
CA SER A 111 5.72 -5.48 -10.66
C SER A 111 6.30 -4.38 -9.75
N HIS A 112 6.66 -3.25 -10.36
CA HIS A 112 7.13 -2.05 -9.71
C HIS A 112 6.06 -0.95 -9.77
N TRP A 113 4.94 -1.15 -9.08
CA TRP A 113 4.02 -0.10 -8.59
C TRP A 113 2.76 0.18 -9.43
N TYR A 114 2.80 0.17 -10.77
CA TYR A 114 1.64 0.60 -11.57
C TYR A 114 1.38 -0.20 -12.84
N LEU A 115 0.11 -0.52 -13.07
CA LEU A 115 -0.42 -1.07 -14.32
C LEU A 115 -1.43 -0.09 -14.93
N ALA A 116 -1.08 0.55 -16.05
CA ALA A 116 -1.96 1.48 -16.78
C ALA A 116 -2.69 2.49 -15.87
N ASP A 117 -1.92 3.18 -15.02
CA ASP A 117 -2.37 4.16 -14.01
C ASP A 117 -3.11 3.59 -12.79
N TYR A 118 -3.20 2.27 -12.65
CA TYR A 118 -3.71 1.62 -11.43
C TYR A 118 -2.55 1.23 -10.52
N PRO A 119 -2.62 1.56 -9.21
CA PRO A 119 -1.68 1.01 -8.25
C PRO A 119 -1.90 -0.50 -8.16
N VAL A 120 -0.84 -1.28 -8.34
CA VAL A 120 -0.89 -2.74 -8.26
C VAL A 120 0.11 -3.27 -7.25
N GLN A 121 -0.22 -4.42 -6.67
CA GLN A 121 0.67 -5.18 -5.83
C GLN A 121 0.68 -6.60 -6.36
N CYS A 122 1.88 -7.10 -6.62
CA CYS A 122 2.09 -8.42 -7.19
C CYS A 122 2.66 -9.36 -6.13
N TRP A 123 2.20 -10.60 -6.12
CA TRP A 123 2.71 -11.63 -5.24
C TRP A 123 2.86 -12.93 -6.04
N ALA A 124 4.07 -13.47 -6.08
CA ALA A 124 4.31 -14.74 -6.74
C ALA A 124 3.82 -15.89 -5.85
N ALA A 125 2.91 -16.71 -6.37
CA ALA A 125 2.43 -17.93 -5.77
C ALA A 125 2.75 -19.13 -6.68
N ASP A 126 2.63 -20.37 -6.17
CA ASP A 126 2.92 -21.58 -6.94
C ASP A 126 2.05 -21.75 -8.20
N TYR A 127 0.91 -21.04 -8.26
CA TYR A 127 -0.05 -21.10 -9.36
C TYR A 127 0.03 -19.93 -10.34
N GLY A 128 0.95 -18.97 -10.14
CA GLY A 128 1.08 -17.78 -10.98
C GLY A 128 1.39 -16.51 -10.20
N LEU A 129 1.23 -15.36 -10.88
CA LEU A 129 1.52 -14.02 -10.36
C LEU A 129 0.27 -13.16 -10.17
#